data_AF-X0YRH2-F1
#
_entry.id   AF-X0YRH2-F1
#
_cell.length_a   1.000
_cell.length_b   1.000
_cell.length_c   1.000
_cell.angle_alpha   90.00
_cell.angle_beta   90.00
_cell.angle_gamma   90.00
#
_symmetry.space_group_name_H-M   'P 1'
#
loop_
_entity.id
_entity.type
_entity.pdbx_description
1 polymer ?
#
loop_
_entity_poly.entity_id
_entity_poly.type
_entity_poly.pdbx_seq_one_letter_code
_entity_poly.pdbx_strand_id
1 'polypeptide(L)' 'MGPLHEMWERYRDRVDFVVVYIREAHPEEGWVVQMNRDQDIAIQDPQSDAARNEVAATCAIRLQIRMPVVVDKLDDEI' A
#
# COMPACT_ATOMS: atom_id res chain seq x y z
N MET A 1 9.62 4.81 -2.79
CA MET A 1 10.08 3.39 -2.83
C MET A 1 11.57 3.19 -3.13
N GLY A 2 12.37 4.21 -3.49
CA GLY A 2 13.78 4.06 -3.93
C GLY A 2 14.66 3.13 -3.09
N PRO A 3 14.83 3.36 -1.77
CA PRO A 3 15.68 2.51 -0.94
C PRO A 3 15.22 1.04 -0.85
N LEU A 4 13.90 0.80 -0.85
CA LEU A 4 13.34 -0.56 -0.85
C LEU A 4 13.58 -1.27 -2.19
N HIS A 5 13.49 -0.52 -3.28
CA HIS A 5 13.78 -0.96 -4.62
C HIS A 5 15.25 -1.37 -4.80
N GLU A 6 16.19 -0.59 -4.28
CA GLU A 6 17.61 -0.92 -4.28
C GLU A 6 17.91 -2.17 -3.43
N MET A 7 17.27 -2.28 -2.27
CA MET A 7 17.40 -3.46 -1.41
C MET A 7 16.88 -4.73 -2.09
N TRP A 8 15.72 -4.66 -2.73
CA TRP A 8 15.16 -5.78 -3.49
C TRP A 8 16.08 -6.18 -4.64
N GLU A 9 16.54 -5.23 -5.46
CA GLU A 9 17.46 -5.53 -6.57
C GLU A 9 18.74 -6.24 -6.10
N ARG A 10 19.26 -5.86 -4.93
CA ARG A 10 20.49 -6.43 -4.38
C ARG A 10 20.31 -7.83 -3.79
N TYR A 11 19.14 -8.17 -3.26
CA TYR A 11 18.96 -9.37 -2.43
C TYR A 11 17.87 -10.34 -2.91
N ARG A 12 17.11 -10.01 -3.96
CA ARG A 12 15.99 -10.85 -4.46
C ARG A 12 16.36 -12.29 -4.82
N ASP A 13 17.63 -12.57 -5.14
CA ASP A 13 18.10 -13.94 -5.44
C ASP A 13 18.40 -14.75 -4.16
N ARG A 14 18.31 -14.13 -2.98
CA ARG A 14 18.65 -14.72 -1.69
C ARG A 14 17.52 -14.64 -0.66
N VAL A 15 16.61 -13.69 -0.82
CA VAL A 15 15.51 -13.42 0.11
C VAL A 15 14.29 -13.02 -0.71
N ASP A 16 13.13 -13.55 -0.32
CA ASP A 16 11.85 -13.16 -0.90
C ASP A 16 11.35 -11.85 -0.28
N PHE A 17 10.80 -10.98 -1.11
CA PHE A 17 10.22 -9.72 -0.70
C PHE A 17 8.73 -9.73 -1.02
N VAL A 18 7.92 -9.28 -0.07
CA VAL A 18 6.49 -9.07 -0.25
C VAL A 18 6.11 -7.74 0.39
N VAL A 19 5.27 -6.98 -0.31
CA VAL A 19 4.62 -5.79 0.25
C VAL A 19 3.20 -6.19 0.63
N VAL A 20 2.83 -5.96 1.88
CA VAL A 20 1.46 -6.19 2.37
C VAL A 20 0.74 -4.84 2.43
N TYR A 21 -0.33 -4.72 1.67
CA TYR A 21 -1.22 -3.56 1.74
C TYR A 21 -2.21 -3.76 2.89
N ILE A 22 -2.18 -2.84 3.85
CA ILE A 22 -3.00 -2.90 5.08
C ILE A 22 -4.02 -1.76 5.10
N ARG A 23 -4.66 -1.54 6.25
CA ARG A 23 -5.62 -0.46 6.47
C ARG A 23 -5.00 0.92 6.27
N GLU A 24 -5.80 1.86 5.76
CA GLU A 24 -5.37 3.24 5.62
C GLU A 24 -5.04 3.85 6.98
N ALA A 25 -3.83 4.38 7.13
CA ALA A 25 -3.44 5.10 8.33
C ALA A 25 -4.17 6.46 8.45
N HIS A 26 -4.51 7.06 7.30
CA HIS A 26 -5.09 8.40 7.19
C HIS A 26 -6.23 8.45 6.16
N PRO A 27 -7.37 7.79 6.42
CA PRO A 27 -8.52 7.83 5.51
C PRO A 27 -9.19 9.22 5.53
N GLU A 28 -9.89 9.59 4.46
CA GLU A 28 -10.62 10.87 4.35
C GLU A 28 -11.73 11.03 5.40
N GLU A 29 -12.24 9.93 5.95
CA GLU A 29 -13.26 9.91 7.00
C GLU A 29 -12.66 10.03 8.42
N GLY A 30 -11.33 9.98 8.54
CA GLY A 30 -10.59 9.98 9.79
C GLY A 30 -9.67 11.19 9.96
N TRP A 31 -8.48 10.95 10.53
CA TRP A 31 -7.49 12.02 10.69
C TRP A 31 -6.72 12.24 9.38
N VAL A 32 -7.16 13.24 8.64
CA VAL A 32 -6.54 13.66 7.38
C VAL A 32 -5.28 14.48 7.64
N VAL A 33 -4.20 14.14 6.95
CA VAL A 33 -2.93 14.89 6.98
C VAL A 33 -2.78 15.73 5.71
N GLN A 34 -2.29 16.96 5.86
CA GLN A 34 -2.20 17.93 4.76
C GLN A 34 -1.30 17.42 3.61
N MET A 35 -0.21 16.73 3.94
CA MET A 35 0.72 16.17 2.96
C MET A 35 0.04 15.21 1.98
N ASN A 36 -0.94 14.41 2.42
CA ASN A 36 -1.67 13.50 1.53
C ASN A 36 -2.45 14.30 0.49
N ARG A 37 -3.09 15.40 0.87
CA ARG A 37 -3.83 16.27 -0.06
C ARG A 37 -2.91 16.98 -1.04
N ASP A 38 -1.76 17.45 -0.58
CA ASP A 38 -0.74 18.06 -1.44
C ASP A 38 -0.21 17.07 -2.49
N GLN A 39 -0.37 15.76 -2.25
CA GLN A 39 0.03 14.67 -3.15
C GLN A 39 -1.16 14.03 -3.88
N ASP A 40 -2.35 14.62 -3.81
CA ASP A 40 -3.59 14.07 -4.37
C ASP A 40 -3.85 12.62 -3.91
N ILE A 41 -3.67 12.37 -2.61
CA ILE A 41 -3.97 11.12 -1.93
C ILE A 41 -5.18 11.38 -1.02
N ALA A 42 -6.36 11.11 -1.54
CA ALA A 42 -7.63 11.22 -0.82
C ALA A 42 -8.37 9.88 -0.95
N ILE A 43 -8.17 8.99 0.03
CA ILE A 43 -8.64 7.60 0.00
C ILE A 43 -9.60 7.41 1.18
N GLN A 44 -10.77 6.82 0.91
CA GLN A 44 -11.69 6.36 1.95
C GLN A 44 -11.25 5.00 2.48
N ASP A 45 -11.56 4.70 3.74
CA ASP A 45 -11.23 3.40 4.32
C ASP A 45 -12.05 2.30 3.61
N PRO A 46 -11.42 1.31 2.94
CA PRO A 46 -12.17 0.31 2.17
C PRO A 46 -13.08 -0.54 3.04
N GLN A 47 -14.35 -0.68 2.65
CA GLN A 47 -15.36 -1.45 3.40
C GLN A 47 -15.65 -2.84 2.79
N SER A 48 -14.90 -3.24 1.77
CA SER A 48 -14.97 -4.60 1.18
C SER A 48 -13.59 -5.04 0.67
N ASP A 49 -13.35 -6.35 0.60
CA ASP A 49 -12.09 -6.87 0.06
C ASP A 49 -11.87 -6.42 -1.38
N ALA A 50 -12.94 -6.34 -2.17
CA ALA A 50 -12.89 -5.82 -3.54
C ALA A 50 -12.40 -4.37 -3.58
N ALA A 51 -12.98 -3.49 -2.74
CA ALA A 51 -12.55 -2.10 -2.63
C ALA A 51 -11.09 -2.00 -2.15
N ARG A 52 -10.69 -2.82 -1.17
CA ARG A 52 -9.30 -2.80 -0.67
C ARG A 52 -8.32 -3.25 -1.76
N ASN A 53 -8.68 -4.24 -2.56
CA ASN A 53 -7.88 -4.67 -3.71
C ASN A 53 -7.73 -3.56 -4.77
N GLU A 54 -8.81 -2.81 -5.07
CA GLU A 54 -8.74 -1.69 -6.02
C GLU A 54 -7.82 -0.56 -5.54
N VAL A 55 -7.91 -0.21 -4.26
CA VAL A 55 -7.05 0.81 -3.65
C VAL A 55 -5.59 0.32 -3.61
N ALA A 56 -5.36 -0.93 -3.19
CA ALA A 56 -4.03 -1.54 -3.17
C ALA A 56 -3.39 -1.58 -4.57
N ALA A 57 -4.16 -1.93 -5.61
CA ALA A 57 -3.70 -1.91 -6.99
C ALA A 57 -3.31 -0.50 -7.44
N THR A 58 -4.15 0.50 -7.12
CA THR A 58 -3.87 1.91 -7.41
C THR A 58 -2.59 2.38 -6.71
N CYS A 59 -2.42 2.03 -5.44
CA CYS A 59 -1.21 2.35 -4.67
C CYS A 59 0.04 1.70 -5.29
N ALA A 60 -0.03 0.40 -5.62
CA ALA A 60 1.07 -0.33 -6.24
C ALA A 60 1.50 0.30 -7.58
N ILE A 61 0.54 0.74 -8.40
CA ILE A 61 0.79 1.43 -9.67
C ILE A 61 1.42 2.81 -9.42
N ARG A 62 0.84 3.64 -8.54
CA ARG A 62 1.32 5.00 -8.25
C ARG A 62 2.74 4.99 -7.65
N LEU A 63 3.03 4.04 -6.78
CA LEU A 63 4.35 3.87 -6.16
C LEU A 63 5.33 3.06 -7.02
N GLN A 64 4.88 2.58 -8.18
CA GLN A 64 5.64 1.75 -9.12
C GLN A 64 6.31 0.55 -8.43
N ILE A 65 5.57 -0.14 -7.56
CA ILE A 65 6.10 -1.24 -6.75
C ILE A 65 6.52 -2.39 -7.69
N ARG A 66 7.78 -2.81 -7.58
CA ARG A 66 8.38 -3.87 -8.42
C ARG A 66 8.40 -5.25 -7.76
N MET A 67 7.90 -5.33 -6.53
CA MET A 67 7.81 -6.53 -5.72
C MET A 67 6.37 -7.05 -5.71
N PRO A 68 6.14 -8.34 -5.43
CA PRO A 68 4.80 -8.87 -5.17
C PRO A 68 4.07 -8.05 -4.11
N VAL A 69 2.85 -7.64 -4.41
CA VAL A 69 1.95 -6.97 -3.48
C VAL A 69 0.81 -7.93 -3.14
N VAL A 70 0.59 -8.15 -1.86
CA VAL A 70 -0.57 -8.87 -1.34
C VAL A 70 -1.41 -7.93 -0.49
N VAL A 71 -2.69 -8.23 -0.33
CA VAL A 71 -3.64 -7.38 0.38
C VAL A 71 -4.07 -8.12 1.64
N ASP A 72 -3.99 -7.42 2.77
CA ASP A 72 -4.45 -7.92 4.05
C ASP A 72 -5.98 -8.03 4.08
N LYS A 73 -6.50 -8.96 4.87
CA LYS A 73 -7.95 -9.12 5.04
C LYS A 73 -8.53 -7.95 5.83
N LEU A 74 -9.78 -7.62 5.56
CA LEU A 74 -10.47 -6.51 6.24
C LEU A 74 -10.66 -6.67 7.74
N ASP A 75 -10.59 -7.90 8.26
CA ASP A 75 -10.78 -8.19 9.68
C ASP A 75 -9.62 -7.68 10.55
N ASP A 76 -8.49 -7.28 9.95
CA ASP A 76 -7.28 -6.78 10.60
C ASP A 76 -6.81 -7.69 11.76
N GLU A 77 -7.08 -9.01 11.65
CA GLU A 77 -6.67 -10.02 12.64
C GLU A 77 -5.16 -10.29 12.58
N ILE A 78 -4.54 -10.55 13.74
CA ILE A 78 -3.10 -10.86 13.89
C ILE A 78 -2.87 -12.38 14.00
#